data_AF-A0A538B7W3-F1
#
_entry.id   AF-A0A538B7W3-F1
#
_cell.length_a   1.000
_cell.length_b   1.000
_cell.length_c   1.000
_cell.angle_alpha   90.00
_cell.angle_beta   90.00
_cell.angle_gamma   90.00
#
_symmetry.space_group_name_H-M   'P 1'
#
loop_
_entity.id
_entity.type
_entity.pdbx_description
1 polymer ?
#
loop_
_entity_poly.entity_id
_entity_poly.type
_entity_poly.pdbx_seq_one_letter_code
_entity_poly.pdbx_strand_id
1 'polypeptide(L)'
;MTEQVTSSSAPSGNEPDERALLDAARAGDEHALGVLLDRHRRGLELYCYLSLGDRANARTALTDTALAAWEERGEGEPATSARMWLYRLAVRVCAEAHAGSAISFGRGNRLKG
;
A
#
# COMPACT_ATOMS: atom_id res chain seq x y z
N MET A 1 37.38 9.06 11.52
CA MET A 1 36.88 8.03 12.47
C MET A 1 35.52 8.54 12.95
N THR A 2 34.35 8.19 12.43
CA THR A 2 33.90 7.09 11.54
C THR A 2 32.53 7.49 10.95
N GLU A 3 32.42 7.39 9.62
CA GLU A 3 31.27 7.04 8.74
C GLU A 3 29.85 7.45 9.20
N GLN A 4 29.13 8.38 8.54
CA GLN A 4 28.52 8.27 7.20
C GLN A 4 27.76 6.95 6.97
N VAL A 5 26.58 6.81 7.59
CA VAL A 5 25.51 5.91 7.13
C VAL A 5 24.25 6.73 6.87
N THR A 6 24.34 7.61 5.88
CA THR A 6 23.19 8.03 5.08
C THR A 6 23.12 7.06 3.91
N SER A 7 22.39 5.96 4.06
CA SER A 7 21.93 5.18 2.91
C SER A 7 20.93 6.01 2.11
N SER A 8 21.47 6.97 1.35
CA SER A 8 20.86 7.53 0.16
C SER A 8 21.02 6.47 -0.92
N SER A 9 20.02 5.61 -1.10
CA SER A 9 19.95 4.83 -2.33
C SER A 9 19.51 5.79 -3.42
N ALA A 10 20.47 6.28 -4.19
CA ALA A 10 20.23 7.07 -5.39
C ALA A 10 19.23 6.33 -6.31
N PRO A 11 18.23 7.01 -6.91
CA PRO A 11 17.41 6.37 -7.92
C PRO A 11 18.30 6.11 -9.12
N SER A 12 18.46 4.84 -9.50
CA SER A 12 19.12 4.54 -10.75
C SER A 12 18.25 5.12 -11.87
N GLY A 13 18.88 5.67 -12.92
CA GLY A 13 18.21 6.48 -13.96
C GLY A 13 17.21 5.74 -14.86
N ASN A 14 16.63 4.63 -14.38
CA ASN A 14 15.61 3.85 -15.05
C ASN A 14 14.47 3.39 -14.10
N GLU A 15 14.47 3.81 -12.83
CA GLU A 15 13.29 3.64 -11.98
C GLU A 15 12.21 4.63 -12.43
N PRO A 16 11.06 4.17 -12.98
CA PRO A 16 9.97 5.09 -13.26
C PRO A 16 9.60 5.83 -11.98
N ASP A 17 9.48 7.14 -12.13
CA ASP A 17 9.23 8.08 -11.04
C ASP A 17 8.03 7.59 -10.23
N GLU A 18 8.20 7.46 -8.91
CA GLU A 18 7.16 6.94 -8.03
C GLU A 18 5.86 7.76 -8.13
N ARG A 19 6.00 9.06 -8.42
CA ARG A 19 4.85 9.94 -8.65
C ARG A 19 4.14 9.60 -9.94
N ALA A 20 4.88 9.42 -11.04
CA ALA A 20 4.31 9.05 -12.33
C ALA A 20 3.63 7.68 -12.27
N LEU A 21 4.22 6.71 -11.56
CA LEU A 21 3.58 5.41 -11.33
C LEU A 21 2.29 5.54 -10.50
N LEU A 22 2.27 6.42 -9.50
CA LEU A 22 1.07 6.64 -8.69
C LEU A 22 -0.05 7.27 -9.52
N ASP A 23 0.29 8.24 -10.36
CA ASP A 23 -0.68 8.92 -11.22
C ASP A 23 -1.21 7.95 -12.29
N ALA A 24 -0.34 7.12 -12.90
CA ALA A 24 -0.74 6.07 -13.83
C ALA A 24 -1.60 4.99 -13.16
N ALA A 25 -1.20 4.50 -11.98
CA ALA A 25 -1.98 3.54 -11.20
C ALA A 25 -3.40 4.05 -10.94
N ARG A 26 -3.53 5.34 -10.64
CA ARG A 26 -4.83 5.99 -10.43
C ARG A 26 -5.64 6.22 -11.69
N ALA A 27 -4.98 6.47 -12.82
CA ALA A 27 -5.62 6.47 -14.12
C ALA A 27 -6.14 5.07 -14.54
N GLY A 28 -5.86 4.03 -13.74
CA GLY A 28 -6.33 2.67 -13.97
C GLY A 28 -5.24 1.73 -14.52
N ASP A 29 -3.99 2.18 -14.61
CA ASP A 29 -2.86 1.35 -15.04
C ASP A 29 -2.51 0.31 -13.96
N GLU A 30 -2.93 -0.93 -14.21
CA GLU A 30 -2.71 -2.06 -13.30
C GLU A 30 -1.23 -2.42 -13.19
N HIS A 31 -0.45 -2.22 -14.26
CA HIS A 31 0.98 -2.49 -14.24
C HIS A 31 1.71 -1.48 -13.35
N ALA A 32 1.36 -0.20 -13.45
CA ALA A 32 1.92 0.83 -12.58
C ALA A 32 1.60 0.58 -11.09
N LEU A 33 0.36 0.14 -10.80
CA LEU A 33 -0.03 -0.27 -9.45
C LEU A 33 0.79 -1.47 -8.96
N GLY A 34 0.98 -2.48 -9.82
CA GLY A 34 1.78 -3.66 -9.51
C GLY A 34 3.23 -3.32 -9.16
N VAL A 35 3.85 -2.40 -9.92
CA VAL A 35 5.22 -1.92 -9.63
C VAL A 35 5.28 -1.21 -8.28
N LEU A 36 4.32 -0.35 -7.95
CA LEU A 36 4.27 0.32 -6.64
C LEU A 36 4.10 -0.67 -5.49
N LEU A 37 3.18 -1.63 -5.65
CA LEU A 37 2.95 -2.66 -4.64
C LEU A 37 4.20 -3.51 -4.43
N ASP A 38 4.89 -3.93 -5.49
CA ASP A 38 6.11 -4.73 -5.38
C ASP A 38 7.22 -3.97 -4.64
N ARG A 39 7.42 -2.68 -4.98
CA ARG A 39 8.39 -1.79 -4.30
C ARG A 39 8.15 -1.68 -2.79
N HIS A 40 6.89 -1.62 -2.36
CA HIS A 40 6.54 -1.46 -0.95
C HIS A 40 6.18 -2.75 -0.24
N ARG A 41 6.08 -3.87 -0.96
CA ARG A 41 5.57 -5.16 -0.47
C ARG A 41 6.25 -5.60 0.82
N ARG A 42 7.59 -5.60 0.85
CA ARG A 42 8.37 -6.06 2.01
C ARG A 42 8.12 -5.18 3.25
N GLY A 43 7.99 -3.88 3.05
CA GLY A 43 7.70 -2.93 4.13
C GLY A 43 6.27 -3.04 4.65
N LEU A 44 5.31 -3.30 3.76
CA LEU A 44 3.91 -3.53 4.12
C LEU A 44 3.72 -4.87 4.84
N GLU A 45 4.33 -5.95 4.35
CA GLU A 45 4.28 -7.27 4.99
C GLU A 45 4.85 -7.21 6.42
N LEU A 46 5.99 -6.51 6.60
CA LEU A 46 6.56 -6.30 7.93
C LEU A 46 5.63 -5.49 8.84
N TYR A 47 5.00 -4.42 8.31
CA TYR A 47 4.05 -3.63 9.07
C TYR A 47 2.84 -4.47 9.52
N CYS A 48 2.21 -5.19 8.59
CA CYS A 48 1.07 -6.06 8.91
C CYS A 48 1.45 -7.15 9.91
N TYR A 49 2.67 -7.69 9.82
CA TYR A 49 3.19 -8.67 10.78
C TYR A 49 3.37 -8.06 12.18
N LEU A 50 3.95 -6.86 12.28
CA LEU A 50 4.10 -6.17 13.55
C LEU A 50 2.74 -5.78 14.17
N SER A 51 1.74 -5.46 13.34
CA SER A 51 0.40 -5.12 13.80
C SER A 51 -0.41 -6.34 14.25
N LEU A 52 -0.37 -7.45 13.49
CA LEU A 52 -1.25 -8.60 13.70
C LEU A 52 -0.59 -9.72 14.53
N GLY A 53 0.74 -9.76 14.62
CA GLY A 53 1.49 -10.77 15.37
C GLY A 53 1.47 -12.17 14.76
N ASP A 54 0.76 -12.38 13.65
CA ASP A 54 0.68 -13.64 12.93
C ASP A 54 1.03 -13.48 11.45
N ARG A 55 1.81 -14.43 10.93
CA ARG A 55 2.33 -14.37 9.56
C ARG A 55 1.27 -14.69 8.52
N ALA A 56 0.29 -15.56 8.82
CA ALA A 56 -0.79 -15.87 7.89
C ALA A 56 -1.72 -14.66 7.75
N ASN A 57 -2.15 -14.08 8.89
CA ASN A 57 -2.95 -12.87 8.91
C ASN A 57 -2.25 -11.68 8.25
N ALA A 58 -0.94 -11.51 8.47
CA ALA A 58 -0.17 -10.45 7.82
C ALA A 58 -0.17 -10.57 6.29
N ARG A 59 -0.06 -11.79 5.75
CA ARG A 59 -0.09 -12.01 4.31
C ARG A 59 -1.47 -11.82 3.72
N THR A 60 -2.52 -12.24 4.43
CA THR A 60 -3.92 -11.96 4.05
C THR A 60 -4.17 -10.45 4.02
N ALA A 61 -3.80 -9.73 5.08
CA ALA A 61 -3.94 -8.28 5.16
C ALA A 61 -3.17 -7.54 4.05
N LEU A 62 -2.00 -8.05 3.65
CA LEU A 62 -1.25 -7.51 2.51
C LEU A 62 -2.00 -7.70 1.19
N THR A 63 -2.61 -8.87 0.97
CA THR A 63 -3.43 -9.14 -0.21
C THR A 63 -4.67 -8.24 -0.23
N ASP A 64 -5.35 -8.07 0.89
CA ASP A 64 -6.51 -7.18 0.99
C ASP A 64 -6.12 -5.71 0.80
N THR A 65 -4.92 -5.32 1.25
CA THR A 65 -4.37 -3.98 0.99
C THR A 65 -4.16 -3.74 -0.50
N ALA A 66 -3.60 -4.72 -1.23
CA ALA A 66 -3.41 -4.63 -2.67
C ALA A 66 -4.75 -4.52 -3.40
N LEU A 67 -5.75 -5.26 -2.93
CA LEU A 67 -7.07 -5.28 -3.53
C LEU A 67 -7.85 -3.98 -3.23
N ALA A 68 -7.76 -3.45 -2.01
CA ALA A 68 -8.28 -2.12 -1.67
C ALA A 68 -7.59 -1.01 -2.48
N ALA A 69 -6.28 -1.13 -2.75
CA ALA A 69 -5.55 -0.19 -3.60
C ALA A 69 -6.04 -0.24 -5.05
N TRP A 70 -6.40 -1.43 -5.54
CA TRP A 70 -7.02 -1.59 -6.85
C TRP A 70 -8.41 -0.92 -6.87
N GLU A 71 -9.27 -1.15 -5.87
CA GLU A 71 -10.60 -0.53 -5.82
C GLU A 71 -10.56 1.01 -5.72
N GLU A 72 -9.64 1.57 -4.92
CA GLU A 72 -9.55 3.02 -4.71
C GLU A 72 -8.79 3.78 -5.80
N ARG A 73 -8.27 3.10 -6.83
CA ARG A 73 -7.43 3.72 -7.85
C ARG A 73 -8.11 4.89 -8.58
N GLY A 74 -9.44 4.81 -8.81
CA GLY A 74 -10.19 5.82 -9.57
C GLY A 74 -10.93 6.89 -8.77
N GLU A 75 -11.12 6.71 -7.46
CA GLU A 75 -12.01 7.56 -6.65
C GLU A 75 -11.29 8.22 -5.44
N GLY A 76 -10.00 7.96 -5.26
CA GLY A 76 -9.25 8.41 -4.09
C GLY A 76 -8.72 9.85 -4.17
N GLU A 77 -8.75 10.54 -3.02
CA GLU A 77 -8.13 11.85 -2.76
C GLU A 77 -6.68 11.92 -3.28
N PRO A 78 -6.20 13.05 -3.83
CA PRO A 78 -4.82 13.18 -4.32
C PRO A 78 -3.77 12.92 -3.22
N ALA A 79 -3.30 11.68 -3.09
CA ALA A 79 -2.18 11.34 -2.23
C ALA A 79 -0.91 12.02 -2.73
N THR A 80 -0.12 12.51 -1.78
CA THR A 80 1.17 13.19 -2.02
C THR A 80 2.31 12.21 -2.31
N SER A 81 2.18 10.93 -1.90
CA SER A 81 3.17 9.87 -2.14
C SER A 81 2.50 8.48 -2.17
N ALA A 82 3.04 7.56 -2.97
CA ALA A 82 2.53 6.19 -3.09
C ALA A 82 2.65 5.44 -1.77
N ARG A 83 3.78 5.64 -1.06
CA ARG A 83 4.00 5.09 0.28
C ARG A 83 2.88 5.48 1.25
N MET A 84 2.57 6.77 1.35
CA MET A 84 1.55 7.26 2.29
C MET A 84 0.16 6.72 1.94
N TRP A 85 -0.14 6.57 0.65
CA TRP A 85 -1.38 5.94 0.21
C TRP A 85 -1.47 4.47 0.61
N LEU A 86 -0.45 3.67 0.28
CA LEU A 86 -0.44 2.22 0.58
C LEU A 86 -0.43 1.93 2.08
N TYR A 87 0.33 2.68 2.88
CA TYR A 87 0.36 2.49 4.33
C TYR A 87 -0.96 2.90 5.00
N ARG A 88 -1.68 3.90 4.49
CA ARG A 88 -3.03 4.22 4.98
C ARG A 88 -4.00 3.06 4.77
N LEU A 89 -3.94 2.42 3.61
CA LEU A 89 -4.75 1.23 3.32
C LEU A 89 -4.36 0.06 4.24
N ALA A 90 -3.07 -0.18 4.42
CA ALA A 90 -2.59 -1.24 5.31
C ALA A 90 -3.02 -1.03 6.78
N VAL A 91 -3.00 0.21 7.26
CA VAL A 91 -3.51 0.57 8.60
C VAL A 91 -4.99 0.24 8.72
N ARG A 92 -5.81 0.64 7.73
CA ARG A 92 -7.25 0.34 7.71
C ARG A 92 -7.50 -1.16 7.76
N VAL A 93 -6.85 -1.92 6.89
CA VAL A 93 -7.01 -3.38 6.80
C VAL A 93 -6.58 -4.06 8.11
N CYS A 94 -5.44 -3.67 8.70
CA CYS A 94 -4.99 -4.24 9.97
C CYS A 94 -5.97 -3.96 11.11
N ALA A 95 -6.54 -2.75 11.17
CA ALA A 95 -7.54 -2.40 12.17
C ALA A 95 -8.84 -3.21 12.02
N GLU A 96 -9.28 -3.47 10.77
CA GLU A 96 -10.44 -4.33 10.49
C GLU A 96 -10.19 -5.78 10.90
N ALA A 97 -8.99 -6.29 10.62
CA ALA A 97 -8.58 -7.64 11.03
C ALA A 97 -8.54 -7.78 12.57
N HIS A 98 -8.08 -6.76 13.31
CA HIS A 98 -8.14 -6.74 14.78
C HIS A 98 -9.58 -6.73 15.33
N ALA A 99 -10.52 -6.12 14.62
CA ALA A 99 -11.92 -6.07 15.03
C ALA A 99 -12.63 -7.43 14.95
N GLY A 100 -11.94 -8.50 14.50
CA GLY A 100 -12.52 -9.83 14.35
C GLY A 100 -13.60 -9.90 13.28
N SER A 101 -13.69 -8.88 12.41
CA SER A 101 -14.58 -8.89 11.28
C SER A 101 -13.99 -9.85 10.26
N ALA A 102 -14.56 -11.07 10.17
CA ALA A 102 -14.29 -11.97 9.05
C ALA A 102 -14.42 -11.15 7.77
N ILE A 103 -13.31 -11.05 7.03
CA ILE A 103 -13.03 -10.04 6.01
C ILE A 103 -14.20 -9.95 5.06
N SER A 104 -15.11 -9.01 5.35
CA SER A 104 -16.23 -8.70 4.48
C SER A 104 -15.65 -7.84 3.39
N PHE A 105 -15.07 -8.51 2.39
CA PHE A 105 -14.63 -7.93 1.15
C PHE A 105 -15.87 -7.35 0.43
N GLY A 106 -16.23 -6.12 0.80
CA GLY A 106 -17.51 -5.52 0.45
C GLY A 106 -18.05 -4.57 1.50
N ARG A 107 -17.32 -3.49 1.83
CA ARG A 107 -18.00 -2.27 2.28
C ARG A 107 -18.33 -1.45 1.05
N GLY A 108 -19.38 -1.88 0.35
CA GLY A 108 -20.01 -1.07 -0.68
C GLY A 108 -20.37 0.31 -0.12
N ASN A 109 -20.03 1.34 -0.88
CA ASN A 109 -20.79 2.57 -1.02
C ASN A 109 -21.10 3.33 0.30
N ARG A 110 -20.22 4.25 0.71
CA ARG A 110 -20.48 5.25 1.76
C ARG A 110 -19.45 6.40 1.57
N LEU A 111 -19.72 7.59 1.01
CA LEU A 111 -20.87 8.49 1.11
C LEU A 111 -20.91 9.35 -0.18
N LYS A 112 -22.04 9.37 -0.89
CA LYS A 112 -22.46 10.56 -1.64
C LYS A 112 -23.35 11.38 -0.71
N GLY A 113 -22.99 12.64 -0.52
CA GLY A 113 -23.74 13.67 0.18
C GLY A 113 -23.16 15.02 -0.17
#